data_AF-A0A973DGV6-F1
#
_entry.id   AF-A0A973DGV6-F1
#
_cell.length_a   1.000
_cell.length_b   1.000
_cell.length_c   1.000
_cell.angle_alpha   90.00
_cell.angle_beta   90.00
_cell.angle_gamma   90.00
#
_symmetry.space_group_name_H-M   'P 1'
#
loop_
_entity.id
_entity.type
_entity.pdbx_description
1 polymer ?
#
loop_
_entity_poly.entity_id
_entity_poly.type
_entity_poly.pdbx_seq_one_letter_code
_entity_poly.pdbx_strand_id
1 'polypeptide(L)'
;VATVAFGMGINKPNVRFVVHYDIPKSIEAYYQETGRAGRDGLAAEAIMYFDPADIGRVRRFFEDIEDEQRRRVEEQRFNAMASFAEAQTCRRQILLNYFSEYKRETCGNCDICLNPPTSFDGTLVAQQALSCVYRAEQRFGIGYIVELLRGANTSRIRDNNHHQLSTYGIGKEHSVEFWLSILRQLIHQGLLSQDITQGSSLRLTEAARAVLKSEYALQLAEPRLQAKHVYQDKLAQFNYDKKLFAKLRALRKELADADDVPPYVVFNDKTLAEMAQLMPTNDSEFLKVSGVGFTKLNKYGAPFLNTIRDYLAAN
;
A
#
# COMPACT_ATOMS: atom_id res chain seq x y z
N VAL A 1 1.11 17.03 16.75
CA VAL A 1 -0.15 16.61 16.09
C VAL A 1 -0.76 17.85 15.48
N ALA A 2 -1.18 17.80 14.22
CA ALA A 2 -1.60 18.96 13.45
C ALA A 2 -2.63 18.53 12.40
N THR A 3 -3.53 19.45 12.03
CA THR A 3 -4.30 19.33 10.78
C THR A 3 -3.54 20.01 9.64
N VAL A 4 -4.00 19.83 8.41
CA VAL A 4 -3.42 20.47 7.20
C VAL A 4 -3.27 22.00 7.37
N ALA A 5 -4.20 22.63 8.10
CA ALA A 5 -4.20 24.07 8.37
C ALA A 5 -2.95 24.57 9.14
N PHE A 6 -2.30 23.71 9.92
CA PHE A 6 -1.16 24.08 10.76
C PHE A 6 0.20 23.94 10.05
N GLY A 7 0.24 23.41 8.82
CA GLY A 7 1.50 23.17 8.11
C GLY A 7 2.12 24.45 7.53
N MET A 8 1.34 25.35 6.94
CA MET A 8 1.87 26.50 6.21
C MET A 8 2.63 27.46 7.14
N GLY A 9 3.90 27.75 6.82
CA GLY A 9 4.73 28.74 7.56
C GLY A 9 5.72 28.18 8.58
N ILE A 10 5.67 26.90 8.94
CA ILE A 10 6.65 26.29 9.86
C ILE A 10 7.87 25.80 9.06
N ASN A 11 9.01 26.48 9.22
CA ASN A 11 10.30 26.09 8.62
C ASN A 11 11.27 25.59 9.71
N LYS A 12 11.04 24.38 10.21
CA LYS A 12 11.97 23.71 11.13
C LYS A 12 12.86 22.74 10.32
N PRO A 13 14.17 22.98 10.20
CA PRO A 13 15.01 22.22 9.28
C PRO A 13 15.26 20.77 9.72
N ASN A 14 15.20 20.51 11.04
CA ASN A 14 15.58 19.24 11.65
C ASN A 14 14.41 18.33 12.03
N VAL A 15 13.32 18.37 11.26
CA VAL A 15 12.20 17.42 11.43
C VAL A 15 12.64 16.04 10.94
N ARG A 16 12.66 15.05 11.84
CA ARG A 16 13.13 13.68 11.53
C ARG A 16 12.06 12.75 11.00
N PHE A 17 10.80 13.02 11.30
CA PHE A 17 9.72 12.23 10.74
C PHE A 17 8.48 13.09 10.51
N VAL A 18 7.72 12.72 9.49
CA VAL A 18 6.36 13.19 9.25
C VAL A 18 5.46 11.96 9.20
N VAL A 19 4.39 11.97 10.00
CA VAL A 19 3.43 10.87 10.05
C VAL A 19 2.09 11.36 9.54
N HIS A 20 1.60 10.71 8.50
CA HIS A 20 0.22 10.77 8.04
C HIS A 20 -0.56 9.65 8.71
N TYR A 21 -1.43 10.02 9.64
CA TYR A 21 -2.34 9.06 10.28
C TYR A 21 -3.51 8.69 9.37
N ASP A 22 -3.95 9.65 8.56
CA ASP A 22 -4.98 9.48 7.54
C ASP A 22 -4.38 9.70 6.15
N ILE A 23 -4.93 9.01 5.14
CA ILE A 23 -4.55 9.23 3.74
C ILE A 23 -4.83 10.68 3.30
N PRO A 24 -3.84 11.40 2.74
CA PRO A 24 -4.04 12.72 2.15
C PRO A 24 -5.06 12.73 1.01
N LYS A 25 -5.60 13.91 0.72
CA LYS A 25 -6.55 14.10 -0.38
C LYS A 25 -5.89 14.04 -1.77
N SER A 26 -4.57 14.24 -1.85
CA SER A 26 -3.85 14.21 -3.12
C SER A 26 -2.35 13.94 -2.93
N ILE A 27 -1.67 13.58 -4.02
CA ILE A 27 -0.21 13.42 -4.05
C ILE A 27 0.51 14.75 -3.79
N GLU A 28 -0.02 15.87 -4.28
CA GLU A 28 0.55 17.20 -4.05
C GLU A 28 0.58 17.56 -2.57
N ALA A 29 -0.53 17.31 -1.87
CA ALA A 29 -0.61 17.51 -0.42
C ALA A 29 0.41 16.62 0.31
N TYR A 30 0.41 15.31 -0.01
CA TYR A 30 1.37 14.37 0.57
C TYR A 30 2.82 14.80 0.35
N TYR A 31 3.18 15.19 -0.86
CA TYR A 31 4.53 15.62 -1.24
C TYR A 31 4.95 16.89 -0.48
N GLN A 32 4.08 17.89 -0.43
CA GLN A 32 4.36 19.14 0.30
C GLN A 32 4.51 18.90 1.81
N GLU A 33 3.65 18.07 2.39
CA GLU A 33 3.61 17.80 3.83
C GLU A 33 4.80 16.96 4.28
N THR A 34 5.11 15.88 3.57
CA THR A 34 6.28 15.02 3.84
C THR A 34 7.61 15.72 3.54
N GLY A 35 7.65 16.62 2.56
CA GLY A 35 8.81 17.46 2.22
C GLY A 35 9.22 18.47 3.30
N ARG A 36 8.54 18.48 4.46
CA ARG A 36 8.95 19.20 5.66
C ARG A 36 9.99 18.45 6.48
N ALA A 37 10.08 17.13 6.31
CA ALA A 37 11.10 16.31 6.94
C ALA A 37 12.46 16.52 6.27
N GLY A 38 13.57 16.46 7.04
CA GLY A 38 14.91 16.32 6.45
C GLY A 38 15.43 17.53 5.66
N ARG A 39 14.97 18.75 5.92
CA ARG A 39 15.44 19.95 5.18
C ARG A 39 16.91 20.31 5.44
N ASP A 40 17.48 19.80 6.53
CA ASP A 40 18.92 19.83 6.82
C ASP A 40 19.73 18.79 6.01
N GLY A 41 19.09 17.98 5.17
CA GLY A 41 19.72 16.94 4.36
C GLY A 41 20.05 15.66 5.13
N LEU A 42 19.79 15.61 6.44
CA LEU A 42 19.97 14.41 7.24
C LEU A 42 18.80 13.44 7.05
N ALA A 43 19.06 12.17 7.35
CA ALA A 43 18.05 11.12 7.26
C ALA A 43 16.76 11.50 7.99
N ALA A 44 15.64 11.27 7.31
CA ALA A 44 14.30 11.51 7.82
C ALA A 44 13.31 10.54 7.17
N GLU A 45 12.18 10.32 7.82
CA GLU A 45 11.20 9.32 7.41
C GLU A 45 9.81 9.93 7.20
N ALA A 46 9.15 9.52 6.11
CA ALA A 46 7.75 9.83 5.87
C ALA A 46 6.94 8.54 6.04
N ILE A 47 6.06 8.52 7.04
CA ILE A 47 5.26 7.35 7.40
C ILE A 47 3.80 7.67 7.09
N MET A 48 3.13 6.81 6.34
CA MET A 48 1.69 6.89 6.13
C MET A 48 1.04 5.61 6.65
N TYR A 49 0.15 5.75 7.62
CA TYR A 49 -0.79 4.68 7.96
C TYR A 49 -1.90 4.69 6.91
N PHE A 50 -2.26 3.50 6.45
CA PHE A 50 -3.23 3.34 5.38
C PHE A 50 -4.13 2.15 5.69
N ASP A 51 -5.43 2.43 5.82
CA ASP A 51 -6.50 1.44 5.75
C ASP A 51 -7.27 1.65 4.44
N PRO A 52 -7.47 0.63 3.60
CA PRO A 52 -8.32 0.74 2.41
C PRO A 52 -9.72 1.29 2.70
N ALA A 53 -10.26 1.11 3.91
CA ALA A 53 -11.54 1.69 4.34
C ALA A 53 -11.52 3.24 4.34
N ASP A 54 -10.35 3.86 4.51
CA ASP A 54 -10.21 5.31 4.48
C ASP A 54 -10.53 5.91 3.10
N ILE A 55 -10.37 5.13 2.03
CA ILE A 55 -10.70 5.56 0.66
C ILE A 55 -12.18 5.95 0.58
N GLY A 56 -13.07 5.09 1.11
CA GLY A 56 -14.51 5.35 1.12
C GLY A 56 -14.86 6.58 1.96
N ARG A 57 -14.19 6.75 3.11
CA ARG A 57 -14.38 7.91 3.99
C ARG A 57 -13.99 9.21 3.30
N VAL A 58 -12.83 9.27 2.65
CA VAL A 58 -12.35 10.48 1.99
C VAL A 58 -13.19 10.82 0.75
N ARG A 59 -13.67 9.81 0.02
CA ARG A 59 -14.56 10.03 -1.14
C ARG A 59 -15.83 10.78 -0.81
N ARG A 60 -16.44 10.51 0.35
CA ARG A 60 -17.65 11.23 0.80
C ARG A 60 -17.43 12.75 0.92
N PHE A 61 -16.22 13.21 1.27
CA PHE A 61 -15.94 14.65 1.31
C PHE A 61 -15.97 15.32 -0.06
N PHE A 62 -15.84 14.57 -1.15
CA PHE A 62 -15.96 15.12 -2.51
C PHE A 62 -17.43 15.18 -2.96
N GLU A 63 -18.33 14.38 -2.38
CA GLU A 63 -19.76 14.40 -2.71
C GLU A 63 -20.40 15.76 -2.37
N ASP A 64 -19.89 16.44 -1.33
CA ASP A 64 -20.31 17.78 -0.92
C ASP A 64 -19.85 18.91 -1.87
N ILE A 65 -19.04 18.62 -2.89
CA ILE A 65 -18.60 19.61 -3.88
C ILE A 65 -19.70 19.79 -4.94
N GLU A 66 -20.39 20.94 -4.91
CA GLU A 66 -21.48 21.26 -5.85
C GLU A 66 -21.01 21.39 -7.31
N ASP A 67 -19.82 21.95 -7.54
CA ASP A 67 -19.25 22.08 -8.89
C ASP A 67 -18.76 20.72 -9.39
N GLU A 68 -19.52 20.13 -10.32
CA GLU A 68 -19.24 18.85 -10.96
C GLU A 68 -17.83 18.77 -11.58
N GLN A 69 -17.38 19.84 -12.25
CA GLN A 69 -16.06 19.84 -12.89
C GLN A 69 -14.97 19.81 -11.84
N ARG A 70 -15.11 20.65 -10.80
CA ARG A 70 -14.20 20.67 -9.67
C ARG A 70 -14.19 19.34 -8.92
N ARG A 71 -15.35 18.74 -8.66
CA ARG A 71 -15.47 17.44 -7.99
C ARG A 71 -14.69 16.37 -8.74
N ARG A 72 -14.86 16.29 -10.07
CA ARG A 72 -14.13 15.33 -10.90
C ARG A 72 -12.62 15.49 -10.80
N VAL A 73 -12.10 16.71 -10.83
CA VAL A 73 -10.65 16.98 -10.70
C VAL A 73 -10.14 16.52 -9.33
N GLU A 74 -10.85 16.82 -8.25
CA GLU A 74 -10.47 16.42 -6.90
C GLU A 74 -10.53 14.89 -6.72
N GLU A 75 -11.55 14.22 -7.25
CA GLU A 75 -11.64 12.77 -7.27
C GLU A 75 -10.49 12.13 -8.05
N GLN A 76 -10.09 12.70 -9.19
CA GLN A 76 -8.95 12.22 -9.98
C GLN A 76 -7.64 12.32 -9.21
N ARG A 77 -7.39 13.47 -8.55
CA ARG A 77 -6.23 13.66 -7.66
C ARG A 77 -6.23 12.65 -6.52
N PHE A 78 -7.39 12.41 -5.92
CA PHE A 78 -7.51 11.44 -4.84
C PHE A 78 -7.30 10.01 -5.33
N ASN A 79 -7.81 9.65 -6.50
CA ASN A 79 -7.59 8.33 -7.09
C ASN A 79 -6.09 8.08 -7.35
N ALA A 80 -5.32 9.11 -7.73
CA ALA A 80 -3.87 9.01 -7.82
C ALA A 80 -3.22 8.74 -6.44
N MET A 81 -3.68 9.41 -5.38
CA MET A 81 -3.20 9.20 -4.01
C MET A 81 -3.54 7.80 -3.47
N ALA A 82 -4.76 7.32 -3.72
CA ALA A 82 -5.17 5.96 -3.38
C ALA A 82 -4.32 4.92 -4.13
N SER A 83 -4.07 5.15 -5.42
CA SER A 83 -3.17 4.32 -6.24
C SER A 83 -1.74 4.34 -5.71
N PHE A 84 -1.25 5.50 -5.23
CA PHE A 84 0.06 5.60 -4.57
C PHE A 84 0.11 4.77 -3.30
N ALA A 85 -0.94 4.76 -2.47
CA ALA A 85 -0.98 3.97 -1.23
C ALA A 85 -0.94 2.46 -1.50
N GLU A 86 -1.70 1.98 -2.49
CA GLU A 86 -1.78 0.56 -2.90
C GLU A 86 -0.61 0.09 -3.80
N ALA A 87 0.32 0.98 -4.12
CA ALA A 87 1.32 0.72 -5.14
C ALA A 87 2.28 -0.44 -4.79
N GLN A 88 2.73 -1.12 -5.85
CA GLN A 88 3.75 -2.17 -5.82
C GLN A 88 5.03 -1.75 -6.54
N THR A 89 5.12 -0.47 -6.90
CA THR A 89 6.27 0.17 -7.55
C THR A 89 6.97 1.06 -6.54
N CYS A 90 8.25 1.38 -6.76
CA CYS A 90 9.03 2.30 -5.94
C CYS A 90 8.25 3.60 -5.63
N ARG A 91 8.04 3.93 -4.35
CA ARG A 91 7.27 5.12 -3.93
C ARG A 91 7.83 6.40 -4.54
N ARG A 92 9.15 6.57 -4.52
CA ARG A 92 9.82 7.75 -5.08
C ARG A 92 9.60 7.87 -6.58
N GLN A 93 9.66 6.75 -7.29
CA GLN A 93 9.43 6.73 -8.73
C GLN A 93 8.02 7.22 -9.07
N ILE A 94 7.01 6.80 -8.30
CA ILE A 94 5.63 7.25 -8.47
C ILE A 94 5.52 8.76 -8.27
N LEU A 95 6.10 9.28 -7.18
CA LEU A 95 6.06 10.72 -6.89
C LEU A 95 6.72 11.54 -8.01
N LEU A 96 7.89 11.12 -8.48
CA LEU A 96 8.60 11.82 -9.56
C LEU A 96 7.82 11.77 -10.89
N ASN A 97 7.31 10.58 -11.26
CA ASN A 97 6.55 10.42 -12.50
C ASN A 97 5.20 11.16 -12.47
N TYR A 98 4.59 11.29 -11.29
CA TYR A 98 3.39 12.13 -11.11
C TYR A 98 3.65 13.60 -11.48
N PHE A 99 4.83 14.13 -11.12
CA PHE A 99 5.28 15.48 -11.49
C PHE A 99 6.01 15.54 -12.84
N SER A 100 5.85 14.51 -13.69
CA SER A 100 6.50 14.41 -15.01
C SER A 100 8.04 14.44 -14.98
N GLU A 101 8.65 14.15 -13.84
CA GLU A 101 10.10 13.91 -13.72
C GLU A 101 10.40 12.43 -13.98
N TYR A 102 10.28 12.01 -15.24
CA TYR A 102 10.29 10.59 -15.60
C TYR A 102 11.59 9.88 -15.21
N LYS A 103 11.51 8.95 -14.24
CA LYS A 103 12.61 8.06 -13.84
C LYS A 103 12.23 6.59 -13.91
N ARG A 104 13.17 5.77 -14.37
CA ARG A 104 13.05 4.30 -14.42
C ARG A 104 13.68 3.60 -13.21
N GLU A 105 14.72 4.21 -12.64
CA GLU A 105 15.48 3.62 -11.55
C GLU A 105 14.69 3.65 -10.22
N THR A 106 14.77 2.54 -9.48
CA THR A 106 14.22 2.44 -8.12
C THR A 106 15.10 3.18 -7.12
N CYS A 107 14.54 3.68 -6.03
CA CYS A 107 15.29 4.54 -5.10
C CYS A 107 16.14 3.79 -4.07
N GLY A 108 15.90 2.49 -3.86
CA GLY A 108 16.59 1.70 -2.82
C GLY A 108 16.28 2.10 -1.36
N ASN A 109 15.38 3.07 -1.13
CA ASN A 109 15.16 3.67 0.19
C ASN A 109 13.67 3.99 0.47
N CYS A 110 12.76 3.14 0.00
CA CYS A 110 11.34 3.17 0.39
C CYS A 110 10.88 1.77 0.76
N ASP A 111 9.76 1.66 1.47
CA ASP A 111 9.17 0.39 1.91
C ASP A 111 9.12 -0.68 0.81
N ILE A 112 8.70 -0.31 -0.40
CA ILE A 112 8.65 -1.22 -1.55
C ILE A 112 10.04 -1.63 -2.04
N CYS A 113 11.03 -0.75 -2.05
CA CYS A 113 12.39 -1.11 -2.47
C CYS A 113 13.10 -1.96 -1.40
N LEU A 114 12.78 -1.73 -0.12
CA LEU A 114 13.35 -2.45 1.01
C LEU A 114 12.74 -3.85 1.17
N ASN A 115 11.50 -4.04 0.71
CA ASN A 115 10.81 -5.33 0.68
C ASN A 115 10.04 -5.50 -0.65
N PRO A 116 10.76 -5.81 -1.74
CA PRO A 116 10.18 -5.85 -3.08
C PRO A 116 9.14 -6.98 -3.22
N PRO A 117 8.03 -6.73 -3.93
CA PRO A 117 7.09 -7.79 -4.28
C PRO A 117 7.73 -8.78 -5.26
N THR A 118 7.17 -9.99 -5.34
CA THR A 118 7.50 -10.93 -6.41
C THR A 118 7.25 -10.29 -7.77
N SER A 119 8.21 -10.41 -8.67
CA SER A 119 8.13 -9.87 -10.03
C SER A 119 8.14 -10.97 -11.07
N PHE A 120 7.60 -10.66 -12.25
CA PHE A 120 7.64 -11.49 -13.44
C PHE A 120 8.01 -10.66 -14.67
N ASP A 121 8.43 -11.33 -15.74
CA ASP A 121 8.61 -10.68 -17.04
C ASP A 121 7.25 -10.28 -17.63
N GLY A 122 6.93 -9.00 -17.48
CA GLY A 122 5.68 -8.40 -17.92
C GLY A 122 5.77 -7.76 -19.30
N THR A 123 6.85 -7.97 -20.06
CA THR A 123 7.11 -7.27 -21.34
C THR A 123 5.95 -7.44 -22.33
N LEU A 124 5.50 -8.69 -22.55
CA LEU A 124 4.41 -8.97 -23.47
C LEU A 124 3.09 -8.32 -23.03
N VAL A 125 2.75 -8.46 -21.75
CA VAL A 125 1.53 -7.89 -21.16
C VAL A 125 1.54 -6.37 -21.22
N ALA A 126 2.69 -5.75 -20.99
CA ALA A 126 2.88 -4.32 -21.14
C ALA A 126 2.72 -3.88 -22.60
N GLN A 127 3.31 -4.61 -23.56
CA GLN A 127 3.14 -4.32 -24.98
C GLN A 127 1.68 -4.40 -25.41
N GLN A 128 0.92 -5.39 -24.93
CA GLN A 128 -0.52 -5.51 -25.17
C GLN A 128 -1.27 -4.28 -24.65
N ALA A 129 -1.03 -3.88 -23.40
CA ALA A 129 -1.66 -2.70 -22.79
C ALA A 129 -1.29 -1.40 -23.52
N LEU A 130 -0.01 -1.14 -23.76
CA LEU A 130 0.48 0.06 -24.46
C LEU A 130 -0.06 0.12 -25.90
N SER A 131 -0.07 -1.03 -26.60
CA SER A 131 -0.65 -1.19 -27.93
C SER A 131 -2.14 -0.87 -27.97
N CYS A 132 -2.87 -1.29 -26.93
CA CYS A 132 -4.29 -1.03 -26.79
C CYS A 132 -4.56 0.46 -26.58
N VAL A 133 -3.79 1.13 -25.70
CA VAL A 133 -3.88 2.59 -25.48
C VAL A 133 -3.61 3.36 -26.77
N TYR A 134 -2.56 2.97 -27.51
CA TYR A 134 -2.22 3.59 -28.80
C TYR A 134 -3.35 3.47 -29.82
N ARG A 135 -3.89 2.26 -30.00
CA ARG A 135 -4.95 1.98 -31.00
C ARG A 135 -6.30 2.59 -30.63
N ALA A 136 -6.57 2.78 -29.33
CA ALA A 136 -7.73 3.54 -28.84
C ALA A 136 -7.51 5.07 -28.90
N GLU A 137 -6.55 5.53 -29.71
CA GLU A 137 -6.25 6.94 -29.97
C GLU A 137 -5.88 7.75 -28.71
N GLN A 138 -5.53 7.08 -27.61
CA GLN A 138 -5.15 7.71 -26.33
C GLN A 138 -6.23 8.65 -25.74
N ARG A 139 -7.51 8.35 -26.01
CA ARG A 139 -8.67 9.18 -25.57
C ARG A 139 -9.44 8.61 -24.39
N PHE A 140 -9.07 7.42 -23.91
CA PHE A 140 -9.87 6.66 -22.96
C PHE A 140 -9.09 6.38 -21.67
N GLY A 141 -9.80 6.41 -20.55
CA GLY A 141 -9.24 6.10 -19.24
C GLY A 141 -9.10 4.60 -18.99
N ILE A 142 -8.49 4.26 -17.84
CA ILE A 142 -8.15 2.89 -17.44
C ILE A 142 -9.31 1.91 -17.64
N GLY A 143 -10.51 2.22 -17.12
CA GLY A 143 -11.63 1.27 -17.14
C GLY A 143 -12.01 0.81 -18.55
N TYR A 144 -12.06 1.75 -19.49
CA TYR A 144 -12.37 1.45 -20.89
C TYR A 144 -11.26 0.63 -21.57
N ILE A 145 -10.00 0.92 -21.26
CA ILE A 145 -8.87 0.14 -21.79
C ILE A 145 -8.90 -1.29 -21.26
N VAL A 146 -9.27 -1.50 -19.99
CA VAL A 146 -9.47 -2.85 -19.43
C VAL A 146 -10.62 -3.58 -20.14
N GLU A 147 -11.74 -2.92 -20.38
CA GLU A 147 -12.86 -3.49 -21.14
C GLU A 147 -12.42 -3.94 -22.55
N LEU A 148 -11.62 -3.12 -23.23
CA LEU A 148 -11.12 -3.41 -24.58
C LEU A 148 -10.16 -4.60 -24.59
N LEU A 149 -9.18 -4.62 -23.68
CA LEU A 149 -8.22 -5.73 -23.55
C LEU A 149 -8.91 -7.05 -23.24
N ARG A 150 -9.97 -7.04 -22.43
CA ARG A 150 -10.73 -8.23 -22.06
C ARG A 150 -11.81 -8.62 -23.07
N GLY A 151 -12.08 -7.78 -24.07
CA GLY A 151 -13.07 -8.06 -25.10
C GLY A 151 -14.52 -7.92 -24.61
N ALA A 152 -14.79 -6.93 -23.74
CA ALA A 152 -16.13 -6.68 -23.22
C ALA A 152 -17.08 -6.21 -24.33
N ASN A 153 -18.28 -6.79 -24.38
CA ASN A 153 -19.30 -6.43 -25.35
C ASN A 153 -20.21 -5.29 -24.83
N THR A 154 -19.68 -4.07 -24.78
CA THR A 154 -20.45 -2.87 -24.37
C THR A 154 -20.93 -2.08 -25.58
N SER A 155 -22.01 -1.30 -25.45
CA SER A 155 -22.44 -0.36 -26.50
C SER A 155 -21.31 0.62 -26.85
N ARG A 156 -20.68 1.20 -25.84
CA ARG A 156 -19.56 2.15 -26.00
C ARG A 156 -18.41 1.61 -26.85
N ILE A 157 -18.06 0.34 -26.73
CA ILE A 157 -17.02 -0.28 -27.58
C ILE A 157 -17.49 -0.43 -29.03
N ARG A 158 -18.76 -0.79 -29.24
CA ARG A 158 -19.36 -0.93 -30.58
C ARG A 158 -19.48 0.43 -31.28
N ASP A 159 -19.96 1.44 -30.56
CA ASP A 159 -20.16 2.80 -31.08
C ASP A 159 -18.84 3.46 -31.51
N ASN A 160 -17.72 3.10 -30.86
CA ASN A 160 -16.37 3.55 -31.23
C ASN A 160 -15.69 2.63 -32.26
N ASN A 161 -16.37 1.59 -32.77
CA ASN A 161 -15.79 0.57 -33.66
C ASN A 161 -14.57 -0.17 -33.10
N HIS A 162 -14.36 -0.12 -31.79
CA HIS A 162 -13.17 -0.67 -31.13
C HIS A 162 -13.18 -2.19 -31.00
N HIS A 163 -14.34 -2.82 -31.22
CA HIS A 163 -14.46 -4.27 -31.38
C HIS A 163 -13.70 -4.82 -32.59
N GLN A 164 -13.32 -3.96 -33.55
CA GLN A 164 -12.56 -4.33 -34.75
C GLN A 164 -11.05 -4.20 -34.57
N LEU A 165 -10.60 -3.59 -33.47
CA LEU A 165 -9.17 -3.42 -33.22
C LEU A 165 -8.50 -4.75 -32.95
N SER A 166 -7.30 -4.95 -33.50
CA SER A 166 -6.47 -6.13 -33.22
C SER A 166 -6.17 -6.36 -31.72
N THR A 167 -6.32 -5.32 -30.88
CA THR A 167 -6.13 -5.39 -29.43
C THR A 167 -7.39 -5.71 -28.65
N TYR A 168 -8.54 -5.86 -29.32
CA TYR A 168 -9.79 -6.22 -28.67
C TYR A 168 -9.76 -7.70 -28.22
N GLY A 169 -9.91 -7.94 -26.92
CA GLY A 169 -9.95 -9.30 -26.36
C GLY A 169 -8.62 -10.05 -26.34
N ILE A 170 -7.49 -9.38 -26.60
CA ILE A 170 -6.15 -10.01 -26.59
C ILE A 170 -5.68 -10.45 -25.20
N GLY A 171 -6.35 -9.96 -24.16
CA GLY A 171 -6.03 -10.16 -22.75
C GLY A 171 -7.17 -10.79 -21.96
N LYS A 172 -8.08 -11.51 -22.63
CA LYS A 172 -9.31 -12.07 -22.04
C LYS A 172 -9.05 -13.13 -20.97
N GLU A 173 -7.88 -13.76 -21.01
CA GLU A 173 -7.39 -14.75 -20.04
C GLU A 173 -7.09 -14.15 -18.66
N HIS A 174 -6.88 -12.83 -18.61
CA HIS A 174 -6.57 -12.12 -17.38
C HIS A 174 -7.81 -11.43 -16.77
N SER A 175 -7.81 -11.30 -15.45
CA SER A 175 -8.90 -10.66 -14.71
C SER A 175 -8.90 -9.13 -14.86
N VAL A 176 -9.96 -8.48 -14.41
CA VAL A 176 -10.04 -7.00 -14.38
C VAL A 176 -8.97 -6.44 -13.46
N GLU A 177 -8.80 -7.04 -12.28
CA GLU A 177 -7.85 -6.64 -11.24
C GLU A 177 -6.41 -6.76 -11.74
N PHE A 178 -6.11 -7.81 -12.52
CA PHE A 178 -4.82 -7.96 -13.17
C PHE A 178 -4.52 -6.78 -14.08
N TRP A 179 -5.42 -6.47 -15.03
CA TRP A 179 -5.19 -5.36 -15.97
C TRP A 179 -5.16 -3.99 -15.29
N LEU A 180 -5.98 -3.78 -14.24
CA LEU A 180 -5.90 -2.60 -13.40
C LEU A 180 -4.53 -2.46 -12.75
N SER A 181 -3.99 -3.55 -12.20
CA SER A 181 -2.64 -3.56 -11.61
C SER A 181 -1.58 -3.24 -12.65
N ILE A 182 -1.60 -3.89 -13.82
CA ILE A 182 -0.64 -3.65 -14.90
C ILE A 182 -0.68 -2.19 -15.35
N LEU A 183 -1.86 -1.64 -15.68
CA LEU A 183 -1.99 -0.26 -16.15
C LEU A 183 -1.50 0.74 -15.10
N ARG A 184 -1.79 0.50 -13.81
CA ARG A 184 -1.25 1.33 -12.71
C ARG A 184 0.28 1.26 -12.65
N GLN A 185 0.86 0.07 -12.76
CA GLN A 185 2.32 -0.09 -12.77
C GLN A 185 2.96 0.63 -13.97
N LEU A 186 2.36 0.56 -15.16
CA LEU A 186 2.84 1.29 -16.34
C LEU A 186 2.80 2.81 -16.16
N ILE A 187 1.78 3.32 -15.45
CA ILE A 187 1.72 4.75 -15.08
C ILE A 187 2.81 5.08 -14.05
N HIS A 188 2.95 4.25 -13.02
CA HIS A 188 3.94 4.41 -11.96
C HIS A 188 5.37 4.37 -12.47
N GLN A 189 5.65 3.61 -13.53
CA GLN A 189 6.95 3.55 -14.19
C GLN A 189 7.13 4.62 -15.29
N GLY A 190 6.13 5.48 -15.50
CA GLY A 190 6.21 6.61 -16.42
C GLY A 190 6.12 6.21 -17.90
N LEU A 191 5.57 5.03 -18.21
CA LEU A 191 5.29 4.58 -19.58
C LEU A 191 3.92 5.10 -20.06
N LEU A 192 3.00 5.27 -19.13
CA LEU A 192 1.71 5.91 -19.34
C LEU A 192 1.59 7.16 -18.46
N SER A 193 0.86 8.14 -18.94
CA SER A 193 0.40 9.28 -18.14
C SER A 193 -1.13 9.36 -18.21
N GLN A 194 -1.74 9.94 -17.16
CA GLN A 194 -3.17 10.25 -17.13
C GLN A 194 -3.36 11.75 -17.35
N ASP A 195 -4.11 12.10 -18.39
CA ASP A 195 -4.51 13.48 -18.62
C ASP A 195 -5.77 13.79 -17.79
N ILE A 196 -5.56 14.45 -16.64
CA ILE A 196 -6.61 14.88 -15.71
C ILE A 196 -7.60 15.82 -16.42
N THR A 197 -7.12 16.68 -17.32
CA THR A 197 -7.96 17.68 -18.02
C THR A 197 -8.88 17.06 -19.08
N GLN A 198 -8.53 15.87 -19.58
CA GLN A 198 -9.29 15.13 -20.58
C GLN A 198 -9.84 13.83 -20.01
N GLY A 199 -10.55 13.92 -18.88
CA GLY A 199 -11.31 12.79 -18.32
C GLY A 199 -10.44 11.58 -17.92
N SER A 200 -9.22 11.81 -17.47
CA SER A 200 -8.24 10.76 -17.14
C SER A 200 -7.87 9.84 -18.30
N SER A 201 -7.85 10.38 -19.53
CA SER A 201 -7.40 9.62 -20.69
C SER A 201 -5.95 9.15 -20.51
N LEU A 202 -5.69 7.90 -20.90
CA LEU A 202 -4.34 7.33 -20.87
C LEU A 202 -3.58 7.73 -22.12
N ARG A 203 -2.36 8.23 -21.92
CA ARG A 203 -1.45 8.62 -23.00
C ARG A 203 -0.11 7.92 -22.84
N LEU A 204 0.50 7.56 -23.97
CA LEU A 204 1.87 7.06 -23.98
C LEU A 204 2.85 8.20 -23.73
N THR A 205 3.88 7.91 -22.96
CA THR A 205 5.06 8.76 -22.85
C THR A 205 6.11 8.32 -23.89
N GLU A 206 7.17 9.10 -24.05
CA GLU A 206 8.30 8.71 -24.91
C GLU A 206 8.93 7.38 -24.48
N ALA A 207 8.96 7.11 -23.18
CA ALA A 207 9.54 5.89 -22.61
C ALA A 207 8.82 4.59 -23.06
N ALA A 208 7.54 4.68 -23.42
CA ALA A 208 6.77 3.53 -23.91
C ALA A 208 7.30 2.95 -25.22
N ARG A 209 7.94 3.77 -26.05
CA ARG A 209 8.45 3.35 -27.38
C ARG A 209 9.44 2.19 -27.27
N ALA A 210 10.35 2.26 -26.31
CA ALA A 210 11.37 1.25 -26.11
C ALA A 210 10.78 -0.10 -25.69
N VAL A 211 9.72 -0.10 -24.87
CA VAL A 211 8.99 -1.33 -24.51
C VAL A 211 8.22 -1.89 -25.70
N LEU A 212 7.53 -1.04 -26.45
CA LEU A 212 6.79 -1.44 -27.66
C LEU A 212 7.68 -2.05 -28.74
N LYS A 213 8.96 -1.65 -28.80
CA LYS A 213 9.97 -2.18 -29.72
C LYS A 213 10.77 -3.36 -29.16
N SER A 214 10.45 -3.83 -27.96
CA SER A 214 11.21 -4.89 -27.26
C SER A 214 12.70 -4.53 -27.07
N GLU A 215 13.04 -3.24 -26.91
CA GLU A 215 14.42 -2.80 -26.70
C GLU A 215 14.98 -3.22 -25.32
N TYR A 216 14.10 -3.49 -24.34
CA TYR A 216 14.46 -4.06 -23.05
C TYR A 216 13.30 -4.85 -22.44
N ALA A 217 13.62 -5.77 -21.53
CA ALA A 217 12.63 -6.54 -20.77
C ALA A 217 12.07 -5.71 -19.61
N LEU A 218 10.74 -5.69 -19.47
CA LEU A 218 10.03 -4.97 -18.42
C LEU A 218 9.62 -5.93 -17.30
N GLN A 219 10.19 -5.73 -16.12
CA GLN A 219 9.76 -6.45 -14.92
C GLN A 219 8.56 -5.75 -14.28
N LEU A 220 7.51 -6.52 -14.00
CA LEU A 220 6.30 -6.05 -13.32
C LEU A 220 6.09 -6.87 -12.05
N ALA A 221 5.50 -6.24 -11.03
CA ALA A 221 5.10 -6.93 -9.81
C ALA A 221 3.88 -7.82 -10.11
N GLU A 222 3.91 -9.05 -9.58
CA GLU A 222 2.75 -9.93 -9.59
C GLU A 222 1.61 -9.27 -8.80
N PRO A 223 0.41 -9.09 -9.38
CA PRO A 223 -0.70 -8.50 -8.64
C PRO A 223 -0.99 -9.32 -7.39
N ARG A 224 -0.84 -8.70 -6.21
CA ARG A 224 -1.26 -9.29 -4.93
C ARG A 224 -2.79 -9.46 -4.90
N LEU A 225 -3.29 -10.53 -5.53
CA LEU A 225 -4.71 -10.90 -5.53
C LEU A 225 -5.23 -11.27 -4.14
N GLN A 226 -4.32 -11.42 -3.17
CA GLN A 226 -4.61 -11.47 -1.74
C GLN A 226 -3.52 -10.71 -1.00
N ALA A 227 -3.91 -9.69 -0.23
CA ALA A 227 -3.03 -9.10 0.77
C ALA A 227 -2.76 -10.18 1.84
N LYS A 228 -1.76 -11.03 1.62
CA LYS A 228 -1.20 -11.82 2.72
C LYS A 228 -0.67 -10.81 3.73
N HIS A 229 -1.33 -10.72 4.88
CA HIS A 229 -0.91 -9.91 6.01
C HIS A 229 0.57 -10.17 6.29
N VAL A 230 1.42 -9.21 5.92
CA VAL A 230 2.87 -9.19 6.17
C VAL A 230 3.20 -9.26 7.67
N TYR A 231 2.20 -9.08 8.53
CA TYR A 231 2.34 -9.23 9.98
C TYR A 231 2.70 -10.64 10.44
N GLN A 232 2.44 -11.70 9.65
CA GLN A 232 2.77 -13.07 10.05
C GLN A 232 4.26 -13.41 9.95
N ASP A 233 5.06 -12.67 9.17
CA ASP A 233 6.45 -13.07 8.87
C ASP A 233 7.45 -12.75 10.00
N LYS A 234 7.14 -11.77 10.87
CA LYS A 234 8.02 -11.44 12.02
C LYS A 234 7.97 -12.46 13.15
N LEU A 235 6.91 -13.26 13.23
CA LEU A 235 6.75 -14.30 14.24
C LEU A 235 7.44 -15.61 13.83
N ALA A 236 7.67 -15.84 12.52
CA ALA A 236 8.32 -17.04 12.02
C ALA A 236 9.78 -17.21 12.49
N GLN A 237 10.42 -16.14 12.98
CA GLN A 237 11.76 -16.19 13.60
C GLN A 237 11.77 -16.80 15.01
N PHE A 238 10.62 -16.85 15.68
CA PHE A 238 10.51 -17.45 17.00
C PHE A 238 10.15 -18.94 16.84
N ASN A 239 10.97 -19.83 17.38
CA ASN A 239 10.62 -21.26 17.49
C ASN A 239 9.79 -21.45 18.78
N TYR A 240 8.51 -21.08 18.73
CA TYR A 240 7.61 -21.10 19.90
C TYR A 240 6.47 -22.11 19.73
N ASP A 241 5.93 -22.57 20.87
CA ASP A 241 4.77 -23.46 20.85
C ASP A 241 3.51 -22.71 20.43
N LYS A 242 2.96 -23.09 19.27
CA LYS A 242 1.76 -22.49 18.67
C LYS A 242 0.50 -22.67 19.53
N LYS A 243 0.39 -23.78 20.28
CA LYS A 243 -0.76 -24.04 21.16
C LYS A 243 -0.69 -23.17 22.40
N LEU A 244 0.50 -23.03 23.01
CA LEU A 244 0.70 -22.11 24.14
C LEU A 244 0.44 -20.67 23.70
N PHE A 245 0.98 -20.24 22.55
CA PHE A 245 0.73 -18.90 22.02
C PHE A 245 -0.77 -18.60 21.83
N ALA A 246 -1.55 -19.55 21.34
CA ALA A 246 -3.00 -19.39 21.21
C ALA A 246 -3.68 -19.18 22.57
N LYS A 247 -3.28 -19.93 23.61
CA LYS A 247 -3.77 -19.75 24.98
C LYS A 247 -3.41 -18.38 25.55
N LEU A 248 -2.15 -17.95 25.40
CA LEU A 248 -1.68 -16.64 25.87
C LEU A 248 -2.38 -15.49 25.14
N ARG A 249 -2.69 -15.66 23.85
CA ARG A 249 -3.45 -14.68 23.06
C ARG A 249 -4.91 -14.57 23.53
N ALA A 250 -5.54 -15.69 23.89
CA ALA A 250 -6.89 -15.68 24.46
C ALA A 250 -6.91 -14.98 25.81
N LEU A 251 -5.99 -15.34 26.72
CA LEU A 251 -5.84 -14.69 28.03
C LEU A 251 -5.60 -13.19 27.90
N ARG A 252 -4.73 -12.76 26.96
CA ARG A 252 -4.48 -11.34 26.71
C ARG A 252 -5.77 -10.61 26.36
N LYS A 253 -6.62 -11.21 25.52
CA LYS A 253 -7.88 -10.60 25.10
C LYS A 253 -8.82 -10.44 26.29
N GLU A 254 -8.97 -11.49 27.11
CA GLU A 254 -9.80 -11.44 28.32
C GLU A 254 -9.35 -10.33 29.28
N LEU A 255 -8.05 -10.19 29.50
CA LEU A 255 -7.50 -9.13 30.36
C LEU A 255 -7.65 -7.73 29.76
N ALA A 256 -7.52 -7.58 28.43
CA ALA A 256 -7.71 -6.30 27.77
C ALA A 256 -9.18 -5.86 27.80
N ASP A 257 -10.10 -6.80 27.56
CA ASP A 257 -11.54 -6.55 27.61
C ASP A 257 -11.97 -6.19 29.06
N ALA A 258 -11.40 -6.84 30.08
CA ALA A 258 -11.67 -6.52 31.49
C ALA A 258 -11.14 -5.13 31.93
N ASP A 259 -10.02 -4.70 31.35
CA ASP A 259 -9.39 -3.41 31.64
C ASP A 259 -9.86 -2.27 30.72
N ASP A 260 -10.77 -2.54 29.76
CA ASP A 260 -11.22 -1.64 28.70
C ASP A 260 -10.05 -0.99 27.91
N VAL A 261 -9.05 -1.80 27.58
CA VAL A 261 -7.87 -1.37 26.80
C VAL A 261 -7.63 -2.26 25.58
N PRO A 262 -7.04 -1.74 24.49
CA PRO A 262 -6.67 -2.57 23.35
C PRO A 262 -5.67 -3.69 23.75
N PRO A 263 -5.79 -4.92 23.20
CA PRO A 263 -4.96 -6.08 23.59
C PRO A 263 -3.45 -5.84 23.57
N TYR A 264 -2.94 -5.07 22.60
CA TYR A 264 -1.50 -4.80 22.49
C TYR A 264 -0.94 -3.97 23.65
N VAL A 265 -1.79 -3.27 24.42
CA VAL A 265 -1.41 -2.51 25.63
C VAL A 265 -0.97 -3.47 26.73
N VAL A 266 -1.68 -4.60 26.88
CA VAL A 266 -1.31 -5.69 27.81
C VAL A 266 0.04 -6.27 27.37
N PHE A 267 0.10 -6.93 26.21
CA PHE A 267 1.33 -7.40 25.57
C PHE A 267 1.21 -7.42 24.05
N ASN A 268 2.27 -7.07 23.32
CA ASN A 268 2.27 -7.23 21.86
C ASN A 268 2.50 -8.71 21.47
N ASP A 269 2.23 -9.07 20.21
CA ASP A 269 2.37 -10.45 19.73
C ASP A 269 3.82 -10.98 19.83
N LYS A 270 4.82 -10.10 19.68
CA LYS A 270 6.24 -10.47 19.85
C LYS A 270 6.52 -10.95 21.27
N THR A 271 6.05 -10.20 22.27
CA THR A 271 6.19 -10.57 23.69
C THR A 271 5.49 -11.90 23.96
N LEU A 272 4.28 -12.12 23.42
CA LEU A 272 3.58 -13.41 23.60
C LEU A 272 4.32 -14.59 22.96
N ALA A 273 4.92 -14.38 21.79
CA ALA A 273 5.72 -15.41 21.12
C ALA A 273 7.01 -15.73 21.88
N GLU A 274 7.65 -14.71 22.44
CA GLU A 274 8.82 -14.88 23.30
C GLU A 274 8.45 -15.56 24.63
N MET A 275 7.29 -15.26 25.23
CA MET A 275 6.77 -16.02 26.38
C MET A 275 6.52 -17.50 26.01
N ALA A 276 5.95 -17.76 24.83
CA ALA A 276 5.71 -19.13 24.35
C ALA A 276 7.00 -19.87 23.96
N GLN A 277 8.11 -19.15 23.77
CA GLN A 277 9.44 -19.73 23.53
C GLN A 277 10.20 -19.97 24.83
N LEU A 278 10.25 -18.98 25.72
CA LEU A 278 11.01 -19.02 26.97
C LEU A 278 10.28 -19.78 28.09
N MET A 279 8.95 -19.87 28.00
CA MET A 279 8.06 -20.52 28.98
C MET A 279 8.40 -20.18 30.44
N PRO A 280 8.45 -18.88 30.81
CA PRO A 280 8.82 -18.44 32.15
C PRO A 280 7.85 -18.99 33.21
N THR A 281 8.41 -19.51 34.31
CA THR A 281 7.64 -20.12 35.41
C THR A 281 7.70 -19.32 36.71
N ASN A 282 8.55 -18.28 36.77
CA ASN A 282 8.69 -17.37 37.91
C ASN A 282 8.88 -15.92 37.44
N ASP A 283 8.69 -14.98 38.37
CA ASP A 283 8.73 -13.53 38.10
C ASP A 283 10.08 -13.07 37.52
N SER A 284 11.18 -13.69 37.96
CA SER A 284 12.53 -13.36 37.48
C SER A 284 12.75 -13.78 36.03
N GLU A 285 12.20 -14.92 35.61
CA GLU A 285 12.18 -15.37 34.21
C GLU A 285 11.22 -14.52 33.38
N PHE A 286 10.07 -14.14 33.94
CA PHE A 286 9.08 -13.31 33.25
C PHE A 286 9.63 -11.92 32.90
N LEU A 287 10.44 -11.33 33.79
CA LEU A 287 11.13 -10.05 33.54
C LEU A 287 12.20 -10.11 32.44
N LYS A 288 12.67 -11.31 32.06
CA LYS A 288 13.63 -11.47 30.96
C LYS A 288 12.97 -11.39 29.58
N VAL A 289 11.64 -11.51 29.51
CA VAL A 289 10.88 -11.42 28.25
C VAL A 289 10.83 -9.96 27.78
N SER A 290 11.20 -9.69 26.53
CA SER A 290 11.19 -8.34 25.97
C SER A 290 9.78 -7.73 25.97
N GLY A 291 9.62 -6.61 26.66
CA GLY A 291 8.34 -5.90 26.80
C GLY A 291 7.60 -6.18 28.11
N VAL A 292 8.17 -7.01 28.99
CA VAL A 292 7.73 -7.16 30.38
C VAL A 292 8.59 -6.27 31.29
N GLY A 293 7.98 -5.19 31.80
CA GLY A 293 8.57 -4.39 32.89
C GLY A 293 7.87 -4.65 34.22
N PHE A 294 8.41 -4.13 35.31
CA PHE A 294 7.85 -4.29 36.67
C PHE A 294 6.36 -3.95 36.78
N THR A 295 5.91 -2.87 36.12
CA THR A 295 4.49 -2.49 36.10
C THR A 295 3.61 -3.57 35.47
N LYS A 296 4.06 -4.17 34.36
CA LYS A 296 3.32 -5.22 33.66
C LYS A 296 3.41 -6.57 34.38
N LEU A 297 4.54 -6.87 35.01
CA LEU A 297 4.68 -8.02 35.89
C LEU A 297 3.68 -7.92 37.05
N ASN A 298 3.62 -6.79 37.75
CA ASN A 298 2.73 -6.61 38.90
C ASN A 298 1.25 -6.65 38.48
N LYS A 299 0.92 -6.10 37.31
CA LYS A 299 -0.48 -6.00 36.85
C LYS A 299 -0.98 -7.26 36.15
N TYR A 300 -0.15 -7.91 35.33
CA TYR A 300 -0.55 -9.01 34.46
C TYR A 300 0.27 -10.30 34.66
N GLY A 301 1.33 -10.29 35.48
CA GLY A 301 2.26 -11.42 35.59
C GLY A 301 1.62 -12.72 36.08
N ALA A 302 0.84 -12.66 37.16
CA ALA A 302 0.27 -13.86 37.77
C ALA A 302 -0.66 -14.68 36.83
N PRO A 303 -1.62 -14.07 36.11
CA PRO A 303 -2.44 -14.80 35.12
C PRO A 303 -1.63 -15.48 34.02
N PHE A 304 -0.61 -14.81 33.47
CA PHE A 304 0.23 -15.35 32.40
C PHE A 304 1.14 -16.48 32.91
N LEU A 305 1.78 -16.30 34.08
CA LEU A 305 2.61 -17.33 34.71
C LEU A 305 1.79 -18.59 35.05
N ASN A 306 0.58 -18.44 35.57
CA ASN A 306 -0.29 -19.58 35.86
C ASN A 306 -0.67 -20.33 34.58
N THR A 307 -1.04 -19.61 33.51
CA THR A 307 -1.39 -20.23 32.22
C THR A 307 -0.22 -21.01 31.62
N ILE A 308 1.01 -20.51 31.77
CA ILE A 308 2.23 -21.19 31.31
C ILE A 308 2.50 -22.44 32.16
N ARG A 309 2.40 -22.33 33.49
CA ARG A 309 2.57 -23.49 34.41
C ARG A 309 1.55 -24.58 34.14
N ASP A 310 0.28 -24.22 33.97
CA ASP A 310 -0.79 -25.17 33.68
C ASP A 310 -0.57 -25.86 32.31
N TYR A 311 -0.02 -25.14 31.34
CA TYR A 311 0.34 -25.71 30.05
C TYR A 311 1.50 -26.70 30.15
N LEU A 312 2.53 -26.39 30.94
CA LEU A 312 3.68 -27.26 31.20
C LEU A 312 3.33 -28.47 32.08
N ALA A 313 2.31 -28.37 32.93
CA ALA A 313 1.84 -29.50 33.73
C ALA A 313 0.98 -30.48 32.91
N ALA A 314 0.35 -30.00 31.83
CA ALA A 314 -0.55 -30.77 30.99
C ALA A 314 0.12 -31.41 29.75
N ASN A 315 1.39 -31.09 29.46
CA ASN A 315 2.16 -31.62 28.33
C ASN A 315 3.57 -32.01 28.79
#